data_AF-A0A4R9VJH6-F1
#
_entry.id   AF-A0A4R9VJH6-F1
#
_cell.length_a   1.000
_cell.length_b   1.000
_cell.length_c   1.000
_cell.angle_alpha   90.00
_cell.angle_beta   90.00
_cell.angle_gamma   90.00
#
_symmetry.space_group_name_H-M   'P 1'
#
loop_
_entity.id
_entity.type
_entity.pdbx_description
1 polymer ?
#
loop_
_entity_poly.entity_id
_entity_poly.type
_entity_poly.pdbx_seq_one_letter_code
_entity_poly.pdbx_strand_id
1 'polypeptide(L)'
;MFLFAFCGQVALAGATHAAAAKDGAPSEADSATVPTPYELQLLYADRTWVWKNGAAYFARGNRRLEAWTSGQDSASVAEGRWLVTKDG
;
A
#
# COMPACT_ATOMS: atom_id res chain seq x y z
N MET A 1 -40.86 5.20 28.11
CA MET A 1 -39.87 5.76 29.05
C MET A 1 -39.17 4.61 29.74
N PHE A 2 -38.00 4.22 29.24
CA PHE A 2 -36.94 3.57 30.01
C PHE A 2 -35.62 4.02 29.37
N LEU A 3 -34.86 4.80 30.13
CA LEU A 3 -33.59 5.40 29.78
C LEU A 3 -32.50 4.42 30.24
N PHE A 4 -31.62 3.99 29.34
CA PHE A 4 -30.28 3.56 29.74
C PHE A 4 -29.25 4.12 28.76
N ALA A 5 -28.55 5.12 29.29
CA ALA A 5 -27.29 5.63 28.77
C ALA A 5 -26.27 4.49 28.72
N PHE A 6 -25.52 4.42 27.62
CA PHE A 6 -24.16 3.93 27.70
C PHE A 6 -23.26 4.79 26.81
N CYS A 7 -22.60 5.73 27.46
CA CYS A 7 -21.38 6.38 27.00
C CYS A 7 -20.33 5.27 26.84
N GLY A 8 -20.04 4.86 25.61
CA GLY A 8 -18.95 3.95 25.28
C GLY A 8 -17.84 4.73 24.60
N GLN A 9 -16.80 5.06 25.35
CA GLN A 9 -15.67 5.86 24.92
C GLN A 9 -14.91 5.23 23.74
N VAL A 10 -14.45 6.11 22.86
CA VAL A 10 -13.48 5.85 21.79
C VAL A 10 -12.16 5.36 22.40
N ALA A 11 -11.71 4.19 21.98
CA ALA A 11 -10.31 3.82 21.95
C ALA A 11 -10.10 2.90 20.75
N LEU A 12 -9.94 3.50 19.56
CA LEU A 12 -9.44 2.80 18.38
C LEU A 12 -7.95 2.54 18.61
N ALA A 13 -7.64 1.45 19.32
CA ALA A 13 -6.31 0.86 19.31
C ALA A 13 -6.12 0.20 17.94
N GLY A 14 -5.78 1.01 16.94
CA GLY A 14 -5.31 0.52 15.66
C GLY A 14 -3.99 -0.21 15.90
N ALA A 15 -4.05 -1.54 16.01
CA ALA A 15 -2.86 -2.37 16.01
C ALA A 15 -2.23 -2.27 14.62
N THR A 16 -1.29 -1.34 14.44
CA THR A 16 -0.36 -1.33 13.33
C THR A 16 0.47 -2.60 13.42
N HIS A 17 0.06 -3.64 12.70
CA HIS A 17 0.90 -4.82 12.51
C HIS A 17 1.97 -4.43 11.50
N ALA A 18 3.01 -3.72 11.96
CA ALA A 18 4.28 -3.69 11.25
C ALA A 18 4.79 -5.13 11.26
N ALA A 19 4.70 -5.82 10.12
CA ALA A 19 5.28 -7.13 9.96
C ALA A 19 6.78 -7.01 10.29
N ALA A 20 7.21 -7.64 11.39
CA ALA A 20 8.62 -7.72 11.73
C ALA A 20 9.35 -8.37 10.55
N ALA A 21 10.33 -7.65 9.98
CA ALA A 21 11.24 -8.22 9.00
C ALA A 21 11.91 -9.43 9.67
N LYS A 22 11.79 -10.60 9.05
CA LYS A 22 12.51 -11.77 9.52
C LYS A 22 13.96 -11.62 9.07
N ASP A 23 14.89 -11.63 10.03
CA ASP A 23 16.32 -11.73 9.76
C ASP A 23 16.59 -13.10 9.11
N GLY A 24 16.45 -13.14 7.78
CA GLY A 24 16.83 -14.27 6.94
C GLY A 24 18.27 -14.11 6.50
N ALA A 25 19.03 -15.21 6.49
CA ALA A 25 20.33 -15.27 5.83
C ALA A 25 20.23 -14.73 4.39
N PRO A 26 21.33 -14.19 3.81
CA PRO A 26 21.35 -13.65 2.46
C PRO A 26 20.62 -14.55 1.47
N SER A 27 19.46 -14.08 1.01
CA SER A 27 18.70 -14.76 -0.03
C SER A 27 19.42 -14.52 -1.36
N GLU A 28 19.15 -15.33 -2.39
CA GLU A 28 19.63 -15.06 -3.75
C GLU A 28 19.25 -13.63 -4.24
N ALA A 29 18.24 -13.03 -3.61
CA ALA A 29 17.86 -11.62 -3.74
C ALA A 29 18.99 -10.64 -3.37
N ASP A 30 19.94 -11.00 -2.50
CA ASP A 30 21.08 -10.16 -2.11
C ASP A 30 22.09 -9.97 -3.25
N SER A 31 21.99 -10.77 -4.32
CA SER A 31 22.76 -10.62 -5.55
C SER A 31 21.95 -10.02 -6.70
N ALA A 32 20.67 -9.67 -6.48
CA ALA A 32 19.84 -9.10 -7.53
C ALA A 32 20.27 -7.67 -7.85
N THR A 33 20.44 -7.39 -9.14
CA THR A 33 20.66 -6.03 -9.62
C THR A 33 19.44 -5.17 -9.31
N VAL A 34 19.66 -4.04 -8.64
CA VAL A 34 18.62 -3.02 -8.39
C VAL A 34 18.16 -2.46 -9.74
N PRO A 35 16.85 -2.49 -10.05
CA PRO A 35 16.34 -1.91 -11.29
C PRO A 35 16.64 -0.42 -11.36
N THR A 36 17.02 0.05 -12.54
CA THR A 36 17.18 1.47 -12.81
C THR A 36 15.86 2.23 -12.66
N PRO A 37 15.88 3.55 -12.42
CA PRO A 37 14.67 4.36 -12.37
C PRO A 37 13.82 4.27 -13.65
N TYR A 38 14.48 4.07 -14.79
CA TYR A 38 13.82 3.88 -16.08
C TYR A 38 13.08 2.54 -16.14
N GLU A 39 13.70 1.45 -15.68
CA GLU A 39 13.07 0.13 -15.62
C GLU A 39 11.88 0.12 -14.67
N LEU A 40 12.00 0.75 -13.49
CA LEU A 40 10.87 0.90 -12.56
C LEU A 40 9.74 1.71 -13.19
N GLN A 41 10.06 2.75 -13.97
CA GLN A 41 9.06 3.53 -14.66
C GLN A 41 8.31 2.69 -15.71
N LEU A 42 9.00 1.86 -16.50
CA LEU A 42 8.36 0.95 -17.46
C LEU A 42 7.53 -0.14 -16.77
N LEU A 43 7.98 -0.58 -15.60
CA LEU A 43 7.33 -1.62 -14.81
C LEU A 43 6.03 -1.14 -14.16
N TYR A 44 5.94 0.13 -13.76
CA TYR A 44 4.77 0.67 -13.07
C TYR A 44 3.87 1.55 -13.94
N ALA A 45 4.41 2.33 -14.87
CA ALA A 45 3.62 3.31 -15.60
C ALA A 45 2.50 2.65 -16.42
N ASP A 46 1.32 3.24 -16.30
CA ASP A 46 0.09 2.83 -16.99
C ASP A 46 -0.33 1.39 -16.68
N ARG A 47 -0.07 0.94 -15.45
CA ARG A 47 -0.42 -0.41 -14.99
C ARG A 47 -1.14 -0.36 -13.65
N THR A 48 -1.94 -1.40 -13.44
CA THR A 48 -2.63 -1.66 -12.17
C THR A 48 -1.99 -2.86 -11.50
N TRP A 49 -1.52 -2.66 -10.27
CA TRP A 49 -0.98 -3.72 -9.41
C TRP A 49 -2.08 -4.25 -8.51
N VAL A 50 -2.40 -5.53 -8.62
CA VAL A 50 -3.50 -6.17 -7.89
C VAL A 50 -2.95 -7.06 -6.78
N TRP A 51 -3.55 -7.00 -5.60
CA TRP A 51 -3.33 -7.92 -4.49
C TRP A 51 -4.66 -8.47 -3.97
N LYS A 52 -4.61 -9.40 -3.00
CA LYS A 52 -5.76 -10.20 -2.54
C LYS A 52 -7.04 -9.38 -2.28
N ASN A 53 -6.92 -8.16 -1.76
CA ASN A 53 -8.03 -7.32 -1.32
C ASN A 53 -7.87 -5.87 -1.81
N GLY A 54 -7.32 -5.64 -3.01
CA GLY A 54 -7.14 -4.28 -3.49
C GLY A 54 -6.26 -4.17 -4.72
N ALA A 55 -6.08 -2.93 -5.17
CA ALA A 55 -5.19 -2.63 -6.28
C ALA A 55 -4.73 -1.17 -6.25
N ALA A 56 -3.68 -0.87 -7.03
CA ALA A 56 -3.18 0.48 -7.26
C ALA A 56 -2.86 0.71 -8.74
N TYR A 57 -3.41 1.78 -9.32
CA TYR A 57 -3.13 2.24 -10.67
C TYR A 57 -2.14 3.41 -10.66
N PHE A 58 -1.11 3.31 -11.51
CA PHE A 58 -0.02 4.29 -11.62
C PHE A 58 -0.06 4.98 -12.99
N ALA A 59 -0.72 6.13 -13.08
CA ALA A 59 -0.89 6.84 -14.34
C ALA A 59 0.46 7.34 -14.90
N ARG A 60 0.75 7.08 -16.18
CA ARG A 60 1.99 7.55 -16.82
C ARG A 60 2.07 9.07 -16.94
N GLY A 61 0.95 9.71 -17.27
CA GLY A 61 0.88 11.13 -17.62
C GLY A 61 1.08 12.05 -16.43
N ASN A 62 -0.03 12.46 -15.81
CA ASN A 62 -0.02 13.38 -14.66
C ASN A 62 0.56 12.75 -13.37
N ARG A 63 1.15 11.54 -13.43
CA ARG A 63 1.66 10.80 -12.27
C ARG A 63 0.62 10.58 -11.17
N ARG A 64 -0.67 10.53 -11.48
CA ARG A 64 -1.71 10.20 -10.51
C ARG A 64 -1.53 8.75 -10.02
N LEU A 65 -1.70 8.57 -8.72
CA LEU A 65 -1.83 7.27 -8.07
C LEU A 65 -3.26 7.16 -7.55
N GLU A 66 -3.92 6.05 -7.86
CA GLU A 66 -5.22 5.68 -7.32
C GLU A 66 -5.10 4.29 -6.72
N ALA A 67 -5.38 4.14 -5.43
CA ALA A 67 -5.33 2.86 -4.75
C ALA A 67 -6.64 2.59 -4.02
N TRP A 68 -7.02 1.32 -3.96
CA TRP A 68 -8.22 0.90 -3.26
C TRP A 68 -8.04 -0.44 -2.58
N THR A 69 -8.78 -0.63 -1.50
CA THR A 69 -8.97 -1.92 -0.86
C THR A 69 -10.43 -2.36 -0.98
N SER A 70 -10.64 -3.66 -1.08
CA SER A 70 -11.95 -4.30 -1.10
C SER A 70 -11.97 -5.41 -0.05
N GLY A 71 -12.65 -5.15 1.06
CA GLY A 71 -12.92 -6.11 2.12
C GLY A 71 -14.17 -5.67 2.89
N GLN A 72 -14.89 -6.63 3.46
CA GLN A 72 -16.23 -6.42 4.02
C GLN A 72 -16.31 -5.25 5.01
N ASP A 73 -15.23 -5.01 5.78
CA ASP A 73 -15.10 -3.89 6.72
C ASP A 73 -13.80 -3.09 6.54
N SER A 74 -13.12 -3.26 5.40
CA SER A 74 -11.79 -2.66 5.14
C SER A 74 -11.70 -1.97 3.79
N ALA A 75 -12.84 -1.65 3.17
CA ALA A 75 -12.87 -0.87 1.95
C ALA A 75 -12.40 0.57 2.20
N SER A 76 -11.43 1.01 1.41
CA SER A 76 -10.85 2.33 1.48
C SER A 76 -10.30 2.73 0.12
N VAL A 77 -10.14 4.03 -0.10
CA VAL A 77 -9.55 4.61 -1.32
C VAL A 77 -8.48 5.62 -0.92
N ALA A 78 -7.44 5.70 -1.73
CA ALA A 78 -6.38 6.69 -1.60
C ALA A 78 -6.02 7.26 -2.97
N GLU A 79 -5.81 8.57 -3.01
CA GLU A 79 -5.35 9.28 -4.20
C GLU A 79 -4.05 10.03 -3.91
N GLY A 80 -3.19 10.12 -4.91
CA GLY A 80 -1.95 10.86 -4.75
C GLY A 80 -1.16 10.99 -6.03
N ARG A 81 0.15 11.18 -5.85
CA ARG A 81 1.13 11.29 -6.92
C ARG A 81 2.24 10.27 -6.69
N TRP A 82 2.68 9.61 -7.75
CA TRP A 82 3.81 8.68 -7.67
C TRP A 82 5.06 9.25 -8.33
N LEU A 83 6.22 8.85 -7.81
CA LEU A 83 7.53 9.22 -8.30
C LEU A 83 8.47 8.02 -8.17
N VAL A 84 9.51 8.00 -9.01
CA VAL A 84 10.60 7.02 -8.94
C VAL A 84 11.86 7.81 -8.66
N THR A 85 12.62 7.43 -7.64
CA THR A 85 13.88 8.08 -7.28
C THR A 85 15.07 7.32 -7.87
N LYS A 86 16.27 7.88 -7.71
CA LYS A 86 17.49 7.27 -8.26
C LYS A 86 17.79 5.88 -7.69
N ASP A 87 17.34 5.60 -6.46
CA ASP A 87 17.62 4.37 -5.72
C ASP A 87 16.40 3.43 -5.67
N GLY A 88 15.36 3.73 -6.43
CA GLY A 88 14.04 3.09 -6.35
C GLY A 88 13.02 3.95 -5.62
#